data_AF-A0A930QC83-F1
#
_entry.id   AF-A0A930QC83-F1
#
_cell.length_a   1.000
_cell.length_b   1.000
_cell.length_c   1.000
_cell.angle_alpha   90.00
_cell.angle_beta   90.00
_cell.angle_gamma   90.00
#
_symmetry.space_group_name_H-M   'P 1'
#
loop_
_entity.id
_entity.type
_entity.pdbx_description
1 polymer ?
#
loop_
_entity_poly.entity_id
_entity_poly.type
_entity_poly.pdbx_seq_one_letter_code
_entity_poly.pdbx_strand_id
1 'polypeptide(L)'
;TWHAYLKFASGQRKEGLLSVMMDVDGEHLYQIIFWIEQRDGQPTLVIGAMQGPNTENAQDFVREMTKRAHRFRTKNLILYITQAVARALGIKRILAVSNAGYYANNHVRLDRKLKTDFGAFWEEVGGWETDDQRFYELPLVYPRKTMEEVPTRKRAVYRRRFAFLDTADEEVAARMKEVLRP
;
A
#
# COMPACT_ATOMS: atom_id res chain seq x y z
N THR A 1 5.07 18.73 -3.08
CA THR A 1 5.05 18.15 -1.74
C THR A 1 4.29 16.84 -1.78
N TRP A 2 4.73 15.85 -1.00
CA TRP A 2 4.03 14.58 -0.84
C TRP A 2 2.87 14.74 0.15
N HIS A 3 1.71 14.19 -0.19
CA HIS A 3 0.55 14.19 0.69
C HIS A 3 -0.07 12.80 0.70
N ALA A 4 -0.17 12.20 1.88
CA ALA A 4 -0.91 10.96 2.08
C ALA A 4 -2.02 11.18 3.11
N TYR A 5 -3.21 10.63 2.84
CA TYR A 5 -4.36 10.80 3.71
C TYR A 5 -5.30 9.60 3.66
N LEU A 6 -6.05 9.41 4.74
CA LEU A 6 -7.15 8.45 4.79
C LEU A 6 -8.40 9.08 4.21
N LYS A 7 -9.05 8.34 3.31
CA LYS A 7 -10.35 8.71 2.75
C LYS A 7 -11.36 7.63 3.11
N PHE A 8 -12.47 8.04 3.70
CA PHE A 8 -13.66 7.22 3.86
C PHE A 8 -14.68 7.64 2.80
N ALA A 9 -15.11 6.70 1.95
CA ALA A 9 -16.11 6.98 0.93
C ALA A 9 -17.45 6.34 1.33
N SER A 10 -18.35 7.15 1.89
CA SER A 10 -19.73 6.76 2.21
C SER A 10 -20.61 6.75 0.96
N GLY A 11 -20.30 5.87 -0.01
CA GLY A 11 -20.98 5.83 -1.32
C GLY A 11 -21.72 4.53 -1.61
N GLN A 12 -23.03 4.52 -1.35
CA GLN A 12 -24.09 3.61 -1.83
C GLN A 12 -24.01 2.09 -1.61
N ARG A 13 -22.86 1.42 -1.41
CA ARG A 13 -22.86 -0.01 -1.02
C ARG A 13 -21.63 -0.37 -0.18
N LYS A 14 -21.88 -0.59 1.11
CA LYS A 14 -21.02 -1.13 2.18
C LYS A 14 -20.28 -0.07 3.01
N GLU A 15 -20.80 0.13 4.21
CA GLU A 15 -20.06 0.67 5.35
C GLU A 15 -18.72 -0.09 5.50
N GLY A 16 -17.61 0.63 5.70
CA GLY A 16 -16.32 0.01 6.09
C GLY A 16 -15.18 0.00 5.06
N LEU A 17 -15.35 0.59 3.86
CA LEU A 17 -14.22 0.75 2.92
C LEU A 17 -13.43 2.04 3.23
N LEU A 18 -12.14 1.85 3.50
CA LEU A 18 -11.16 2.92 3.69
C LEU A 18 -10.18 2.94 2.52
N SER A 19 -9.52 4.08 2.32
CA SER A 19 -8.46 4.20 1.33
C SER A 19 -7.31 5.03 1.86
N VAL A 20 -6.08 4.55 1.64
CA VAL A 20 -4.91 5.42 1.68
C VAL A 20 -4.78 6.05 0.31
N MET A 21 -4.84 7.37 0.26
CA MET A 21 -4.58 8.18 -0.92
C MET A 21 -3.16 8.73 -0.84
N MET A 22 -2.47 8.80 -1.98
CA MET A 22 -1.17 9.46 -2.09
C MET A 22 -1.14 10.36 -3.33
N ASP A 23 -0.95 11.64 -3.06
CA ASP A 23 -0.91 12.72 -4.03
C ASP A 23 0.46 13.43 -3.94
N VAL A 24 0.94 13.96 -5.05
CA VAL A 24 2.18 14.74 -5.09
C VAL A 24 1.96 16.01 -5.90
N ASP A 25 2.29 17.16 -5.31
CA ASP A 25 2.07 18.48 -5.93
C ASP A 25 0.61 18.72 -6.36
N GLY A 26 -0.35 18.14 -5.62
CA GLY A 26 -1.78 18.23 -5.91
C GLY A 26 -2.27 17.24 -6.98
N GLU A 27 -1.38 16.47 -7.60
CA GLU A 27 -1.72 15.43 -8.56
C GLU A 27 -1.83 14.06 -7.91
N HIS A 28 -2.88 13.31 -8.26
CA HIS A 28 -3.09 11.97 -7.73
C HIS A 28 -2.06 10.97 -8.28
N LEU A 29 -1.41 10.23 -7.37
CA LEU A 29 -0.40 9.25 -7.73
C LEU A 29 -0.88 7.81 -7.50
N TYR A 30 -1.25 7.42 -6.28
CA TYR A 30 -1.80 6.09 -6.01
C TYR A 30 -2.91 6.13 -4.97
N GLN A 31 -3.78 5.11 -5.01
CA GLN A 31 -4.66 4.75 -3.90
C GLN A 31 -4.62 3.26 -3.60
N ILE A 32 -4.69 2.90 -2.32
CA ILE A 32 -4.95 1.54 -1.83
C ILE A 32 -6.29 1.54 -1.11
N ILE A 33 -7.22 0.71 -1.59
CA ILE A 33 -8.55 0.52 -1.01
C ILE A 33 -8.53 -0.74 -0.16
N PHE A 34 -8.97 -0.62 1.09
CA PHE A 34 -8.97 -1.72 2.05
C PHE A 34 -10.18 -1.68 2.98
N TRP A 35 -10.44 -2.79 3.65
CA TRP A 35 -11.32 -2.86 4.81
C TRP A 35 -10.60 -3.59 5.95
N ILE A 36 -11.18 -3.55 7.14
CA ILE A 36 -10.67 -4.23 8.32
C ILE A 36 -11.71 -5.26 8.74
N GLU A 37 -11.25 -6.49 8.98
CA GLU A 37 -12.07 -7.60 9.46
C GLU A 37 -11.38 -8.36 10.59
N GLN A 38 -12.12 -9.22 11.28
CA GLN A 38 -11.55 -10.22 12.19
C GLN A 38 -11.38 -11.52 11.43
N ARG A 39 -10.15 -12.01 11.31
CA ARG A 39 -9.85 -13.29 10.66
C ARG A 39 -9.00 -14.12 11.60
N ASP A 40 -9.50 -15.31 11.93
CA ASP A 40 -8.88 -16.23 12.90
C ASP A 40 -8.61 -15.55 14.27
N GLY A 41 -9.53 -14.67 14.69
CA GLY A 41 -9.42 -13.91 15.93
C GLY A 41 -8.39 -12.77 15.91
N GLN A 42 -7.84 -12.43 14.74
CA GLN A 42 -6.88 -11.34 14.58
C GLN A 42 -7.43 -10.20 13.71
N PRO A 43 -7.22 -8.93 14.12
CA PRO A 43 -7.59 -7.79 13.30
C PRO A 43 -6.71 -7.78 12.05
N THR A 44 -7.37 -7.84 10.90
CA THR A 44 -6.76 -8.06 9.60
C THR A 44 -7.17 -6.95 8.65
N LEU A 45 -6.20 -6.30 8.00
CA LEU A 45 -6.45 -5.34 6.93
C LEU A 45 -6.43 -6.08 5.61
N VAL A 46 -7.52 -5.97 4.83
CA VAL A 46 -7.64 -6.63 3.54
C VAL A 46 -7.59 -5.60 2.42
N ILE A 47 -6.55 -5.66 1.60
CA ILE A 47 -6.36 -4.83 0.42
C ILE A 47 -7.20 -5.41 -0.72
N GLY A 48 -8.24 -4.67 -1.12
CA GLY A 48 -9.11 -5.04 -2.23
C GLY A 48 -8.63 -4.57 -3.59
N ALA A 49 -7.93 -3.44 -3.64
CA ALA A 49 -7.39 -2.89 -4.87
C ALA A 49 -6.27 -1.88 -4.60
N MET A 50 -5.33 -1.81 -5.55
CA MET A 50 -4.38 -0.70 -5.69
C MET A 50 -4.56 -0.08 -7.08
N GLN A 51 -4.71 1.23 -7.14
CA GLN A 51 -4.87 1.97 -8.39
C GLN A 51 -3.77 3.02 -8.50
N GLY A 52 -3.15 3.11 -9.67
CA GLY A 52 -2.14 4.11 -9.99
C GLY A 52 -2.64 5.16 -10.97
N PRO A 53 -1.75 6.06 -11.41
CA PRO A 53 -2.14 7.12 -12.32
C PRO A 53 -2.49 6.52 -13.70
N ASN A 54 -3.56 7.01 -14.33
CA ASN A 54 -4.01 6.52 -15.65
C ASN A 54 -3.89 7.56 -16.78
N THR A 55 -3.31 8.73 -16.50
CA THR A 55 -3.19 9.84 -17.44
C THR A 55 -2.10 9.57 -18.49
N GLU A 56 -2.11 10.32 -19.60
CA GLU A 56 -1.13 10.19 -20.68
C GLU A 56 0.33 10.37 -20.18
N ASN A 57 0.54 11.25 -19.20
CA ASN A 57 1.85 11.53 -18.61
C ASN A 57 2.20 10.65 -17.40
N ALA A 58 1.40 9.60 -17.11
CA ALA A 58 1.55 8.78 -15.91
C ALA A 58 2.95 8.16 -15.75
N GLN A 59 3.59 7.74 -16.84
CA GLN A 59 4.91 7.11 -16.78
C GLN A 59 6.02 8.08 -16.37
N ASP A 60 6.03 9.27 -16.96
CA ASP A 60 7.03 10.28 -16.65
C ASP A 60 6.81 10.84 -15.24
N PHE A 61 5.55 11.03 -14.84
CA PHE A 61 5.20 11.39 -13.48
C PHE A 61 5.69 10.35 -12.47
N VAL A 62 5.40 9.07 -12.67
CA VAL A 62 5.88 7.97 -11.81
C VAL A 62 7.40 7.90 -11.78
N ARG A 63 8.07 8.10 -12.92
CA ARG A 63 9.54 8.11 -13.01
C ARG A 63 10.11 9.25 -12.18
N GLU A 64 9.53 10.45 -12.28
CA GLU A 64 9.97 11.61 -11.52
C GLU A 64 9.76 11.42 -10.02
N MET A 65 8.59 10.93 -9.62
CA MET A 65 8.28 10.66 -8.21
C MET A 65 9.16 9.54 -7.63
N THR A 66 9.55 8.56 -8.44
CA THR A 66 10.56 7.55 -8.03
C THR A 66 11.93 8.18 -7.81
N LYS A 67 12.29 9.26 -8.54
CA LYS A 67 13.53 10.01 -8.26
C LYS A 67 13.45 10.71 -6.91
N ARG A 68 12.34 11.40 -6.65
CA ARG A 68 12.10 12.14 -5.40
C ARG A 68 12.04 11.20 -4.20
N ALA A 69 11.50 9.99 -4.37
CA ALA A 69 11.51 8.92 -3.36
C ALA A 69 12.85 8.15 -3.28
N HIS A 70 13.99 8.78 -3.62
CA HIS A 70 15.32 8.16 -3.55
C HIS A 70 15.43 6.78 -4.25
N ARG A 71 14.87 6.69 -5.45
CA ARG A 71 14.80 5.46 -6.26
C ARG A 71 14.00 4.33 -5.60
N PHE A 72 13.17 4.64 -4.61
CA PHE A 72 12.17 3.72 -4.09
C PHE A 72 10.94 3.78 -4.99
N ARG A 73 10.45 2.61 -5.41
CA ARG A 73 9.29 2.53 -6.31
C ARG A 73 8.07 3.11 -5.60
N THR A 74 7.34 3.97 -6.29
CA THR A 74 6.19 4.67 -5.70
C THR A 74 5.00 3.76 -5.39
N LYS A 75 4.83 2.63 -6.12
CA LYS A 75 3.90 1.55 -5.73
C LYS A 75 4.26 0.93 -4.38
N ASN A 76 5.55 0.74 -4.11
CA ASN A 76 6.02 0.20 -2.84
C ASN A 76 5.88 1.25 -1.73
N LEU A 77 5.97 2.55 -2.06
CA LEU A 77 5.76 3.64 -1.11
C LEU A 77 4.32 3.71 -0.59
N ILE A 78 3.30 3.63 -1.46
CA ILE A 78 1.90 3.63 -0.99
C ILE A 78 1.60 2.41 -0.12
N LEU A 79 2.16 1.24 -0.46
CA LEU A 79 2.05 0.05 0.37
C LEU A 79 2.75 0.22 1.72
N TYR A 80 3.95 0.81 1.73
CA TYR A 80 4.68 1.13 2.96
C TYR A 80 3.85 2.03 3.89
N ILE A 81 3.23 3.08 3.34
CA ILE A 81 2.34 3.98 4.10
C ILE A 81 1.11 3.21 4.60
N THR A 82 0.54 2.30 3.80
CA THR A 82 -0.60 1.47 4.24
C THR A 82 -0.20 0.51 5.36
N GLN A 83 0.99 -0.08 5.30
CA GLN A 83 1.55 -0.89 6.39
C GLN A 83 1.74 -0.05 7.66
N ALA A 84 2.20 1.19 7.55
CA ALA A 84 2.32 2.12 8.68
C ALA A 84 0.96 2.42 9.33
N VAL A 85 -0.05 2.70 8.50
CA VAL A 85 -1.44 2.86 8.96
C VAL A 85 -1.94 1.59 9.65
N ALA A 86 -1.70 0.42 9.07
CA ALA A 86 -2.11 -0.86 9.65
C ALA A 86 -1.51 -1.07 11.05
N ARG A 87 -0.21 -0.80 11.21
CA ARG A 87 0.46 -0.87 12.52
C ARG A 87 -0.13 0.11 13.52
N ALA A 88 -0.39 1.35 13.11
CA ALA A 88 -0.99 2.36 13.97
C ALA A 88 -2.42 1.99 14.42
N LEU A 89 -3.16 1.23 13.59
CA LEU A 89 -4.49 0.69 13.91
C LEU A 89 -4.45 -0.60 14.74
N GLY A 90 -3.27 -1.12 15.09
CA GLY A 90 -3.12 -2.37 15.84
C GLY A 90 -3.40 -3.64 15.02
N ILE A 91 -3.47 -3.53 13.69
CA ILE A 91 -3.63 -4.66 12.77
C ILE A 91 -2.46 -5.64 12.93
N LYS A 92 -2.77 -6.94 12.86
CA LYS A 92 -1.77 -8.01 12.98
C LYS A 92 -1.43 -8.65 11.64
N ARG A 93 -2.35 -8.62 10.69
CA ARG A 93 -2.19 -9.28 9.38
C ARG A 93 -2.65 -8.36 8.25
N ILE A 94 -1.97 -8.46 7.12
CA ILE A 94 -2.37 -7.78 5.88
C ILE A 94 -2.62 -8.84 4.83
N LEU A 95 -3.85 -8.94 4.35
CA LEU A 95 -4.18 -9.77 3.19
C LEU A 95 -4.36 -8.89 1.97
N ALA A 96 -3.98 -9.40 0.80
CA ALA A 96 -4.18 -8.73 -0.46
C ALA A 96 -4.90 -9.68 -1.43
N VAL A 97 -5.97 -9.18 -2.05
CA VAL A 97 -6.75 -9.97 -3.00
C VAL A 97 -5.87 -10.39 -4.18
N SER A 98 -5.87 -11.69 -4.47
CA SER A 98 -5.23 -12.26 -5.65
C SER A 98 -6.09 -12.02 -6.90
N ASN A 99 -5.55 -12.32 -8.08
CA ASN A 99 -6.35 -12.26 -9.31
C ASN A 99 -7.56 -13.22 -9.20
N ALA A 100 -7.37 -14.44 -8.68
CA ALA A 100 -8.45 -15.40 -8.46
C ALA A 100 -9.50 -14.88 -7.48
N GLY A 101 -9.06 -14.25 -6.38
CA GLY A 101 -9.94 -13.61 -5.40
C GLY A 101 -10.75 -12.46 -5.98
N TYR A 102 -10.14 -11.67 -6.87
CA TYR A 102 -10.84 -10.60 -7.57
C TYR A 102 -11.99 -11.15 -8.40
N TYR A 103 -11.76 -12.21 -9.19
CA TYR A 103 -12.79 -12.83 -10.01
C TYR A 103 -13.85 -13.58 -9.17
N ALA A 104 -13.46 -14.25 -8.09
CA ALA A 104 -14.38 -14.94 -7.18
C ALA A 104 -15.36 -13.98 -6.48
N ASN A 105 -14.88 -12.79 -6.07
CA ASN A 105 -15.71 -11.73 -5.49
C ASN A 105 -16.50 -10.93 -6.54
N ASN A 106 -16.31 -11.19 -7.85
CA ASN A 106 -16.90 -10.40 -8.93
C ASN A 106 -18.20 -10.95 -9.53
N HIS A 107 -18.87 -11.94 -8.91
CA HIS A 107 -20.25 -12.32 -9.30
C HIS A 107 -21.25 -11.13 -9.27
N VAL A 108 -20.87 -9.97 -8.71
CA VAL A 108 -21.68 -8.75 -8.60
C VAL A 108 -21.18 -7.61 -9.53
N ARG A 109 -20.06 -7.76 -10.25
CA ARG A 109 -19.47 -6.66 -11.06
C ARG A 109 -18.86 -7.15 -12.37
N LEU A 110 -19.72 -7.36 -13.37
CA LEU A 110 -19.39 -7.82 -14.72
C LEU A 110 -18.46 -6.88 -15.54
N ASP A 111 -18.34 -5.59 -15.19
CA ASP A 111 -17.76 -4.59 -16.11
C ASP A 111 -16.34 -4.09 -15.78
N ARG A 112 -15.60 -4.70 -14.86
CA ARG A 112 -14.20 -4.30 -14.60
C ARG A 112 -13.24 -5.44 -14.87
N LYS A 113 -12.63 -5.40 -16.07
CA LYS A 113 -11.40 -6.16 -16.36
C LYS A 113 -10.33 -5.73 -15.36
N LEU A 114 -9.74 -6.69 -14.66
CA LEU A 114 -8.55 -6.47 -13.86
C LEU A 114 -7.45 -5.94 -14.78
N LYS A 115 -7.13 -4.63 -14.69
CA LYS A 115 -6.14 -4.00 -15.57
C LYS A 115 -4.69 -4.30 -15.16
N THR A 116 -4.48 -4.92 -13.99
CA THR A 116 -3.15 -5.16 -13.43
C THR A 116 -3.14 -6.51 -12.74
N ASP A 117 -2.25 -7.41 -13.16
CA ASP A 117 -1.90 -8.60 -12.41
C ASP A 117 -1.21 -8.17 -11.10
N PHE A 118 -1.85 -8.45 -9.97
CA PHE A 118 -1.33 -8.06 -8.66
C PHE A 118 -0.44 -9.13 -8.02
N GLY A 119 -0.51 -10.40 -8.46
CA GLY A 119 0.22 -11.51 -7.84
C GLY A 119 1.73 -11.29 -7.88
N ALA A 120 2.26 -10.98 -9.06
CA ALA A 120 3.68 -10.67 -9.23
C ALA A 120 4.15 -9.47 -8.38
N PHE A 121 3.28 -8.48 -8.16
CA PHE A 121 3.60 -7.36 -7.29
C PHE A 121 3.62 -7.76 -5.82
N TRP A 122 2.66 -8.58 -5.37
CA TRP A 122 2.61 -9.08 -4.00
C TRP A 122 3.84 -9.91 -3.66
N GLU A 123 4.26 -10.81 -4.55
CA GLU A 123 5.49 -11.58 -4.40
C GLU A 123 6.73 -10.68 -4.38
N GLU A 124 6.81 -9.66 -5.25
CA GLU A 124 7.92 -8.71 -5.29
C GLU A 124 8.12 -7.98 -3.95
N VAL A 125 7.03 -7.67 -3.25
CA VAL A 125 7.07 -6.98 -1.95
C VAL A 125 7.16 -7.93 -0.75
N GLY A 126 7.41 -9.23 -1.01
CA GLY A 126 7.61 -10.26 0.01
C GLY A 126 6.31 -10.90 0.50
N GLY A 127 5.21 -10.75 -0.23
CA GLY A 127 3.97 -11.47 0.02
C GLY A 127 4.07 -12.94 -0.37
N TRP A 128 3.24 -13.76 0.27
CA TRP A 128 3.17 -15.20 0.03
C TRP A 128 1.72 -15.65 -0.13
N GLU A 129 1.52 -16.72 -0.90
CA GLU A 129 0.21 -17.34 -1.07
C GLU A 129 -0.29 -17.90 0.26
N THR A 130 -1.60 -17.81 0.47
CA THR A 130 -2.27 -18.43 1.62
C THR A 130 -2.99 -19.70 1.19
N ASP A 131 -3.44 -20.51 2.14
CA ASP A 131 -4.31 -21.67 1.85
C ASP A 131 -5.59 -21.27 1.09
N ASP A 132 -6.05 -20.04 1.29
CA ASP A 132 -7.12 -19.43 0.50
C ASP A 132 -6.51 -18.72 -0.73
N GLN A 133 -6.54 -19.38 -1.88
CA GLN A 133 -6.01 -18.88 -3.16
C GLN A 133 -6.56 -17.51 -3.59
N ARG A 134 -7.64 -17.03 -2.95
CA ARG A 134 -8.17 -15.68 -3.16
C ARG A 134 -7.29 -14.58 -2.56
N PHE A 135 -6.32 -14.91 -1.72
CA PHE A 135 -5.49 -13.95 -1.01
C PHE A 135 -4.02 -14.33 -0.99
N TYR A 136 -3.17 -13.30 -1.11
CA TYR A 136 -1.81 -13.29 -0.60
C TYR A 136 -1.81 -12.70 0.81
N GLU A 137 -0.86 -13.10 1.64
CA GLU A 137 -0.52 -12.39 2.88
C GLU A 137 0.73 -11.55 2.64
N LEU A 138 0.73 -10.32 3.15
CA LEU A 138 1.84 -9.39 3.02
C LEU A 138 2.51 -9.18 4.38
N PRO A 139 3.83 -8.92 4.41
CA PRO A 139 4.52 -8.51 5.63
C PRO A 139 3.84 -7.28 6.25
N LEU A 140 3.58 -7.30 7.55
CA LEU A 140 3.08 -6.12 8.28
C LEU A 140 4.14 -5.01 8.34
N VAL A 141 5.42 -5.38 8.30
CA VAL A 141 6.57 -4.48 8.31
C VAL A 141 7.36 -4.70 7.02
N TYR A 142 7.69 -3.60 6.33
CA TYR A 142 8.53 -3.66 5.14
C TYR A 142 9.93 -4.22 5.47
N PRO A 143 10.36 -5.32 4.82
CA PRO A 143 11.67 -5.90 5.06
C PRO A 143 12.77 -4.98 4.51
N ARG A 144 13.67 -4.53 5.39
CA ARG A 144 14.80 -3.67 5.02
C ARG A 144 16.08 -4.47 4.90
N LYS A 145 16.85 -4.17 3.86
CA LYS A 145 18.24 -4.65 3.75
C LYS A 145 19.12 -3.94 4.77
N THR A 146 20.06 -4.64 5.37
CA THR A 146 21.12 -4.04 6.15
C THR A 146 22.08 -3.25 5.24
N MET A 147 22.90 -2.36 5.82
CA MET A 147 23.86 -1.62 5.01
C MET A 147 24.96 -2.52 4.45
N GLU A 148 25.24 -3.63 5.13
CA GLU A 148 26.19 -4.67 4.73
C GLU A 148 25.74 -5.35 3.44
N GLU A 149 24.45 -5.67 3.32
CA GLU A 149 23.82 -6.26 2.12
C GLU A 149 23.75 -5.29 0.93
N VAL A 150 23.87 -3.98 1.17
CA VAL A 150 23.80 -2.95 0.13
C VAL A 150 25.19 -2.72 -0.46
N PRO A 151 25.35 -2.82 -1.80
CA PRO A 151 26.62 -2.52 -2.47
C PRO A 151 27.13 -1.12 -2.09
N THR A 152 28.42 -0.98 -1.78
CA THR A 152 29.01 0.26 -1.24
C THR A 152 28.61 1.52 -2.00
N ARG A 153 28.65 1.48 -3.35
CA ARG A 153 28.25 2.58 -4.24
C ARG A 153 26.78 3.02 -4.11
N LYS A 154 25.91 2.17 -3.55
CA LYS A 154 24.48 2.42 -3.34
C LYS A 154 24.14 2.77 -1.88
N ARG A 155 25.06 2.61 -0.92
CA ARG A 155 24.78 2.85 0.51
C ARG A 155 24.29 4.27 0.81
N ALA A 156 24.83 5.28 0.13
CA ALA A 156 24.38 6.67 0.31
C ALA A 156 22.92 6.88 -0.12
N VAL A 157 22.49 6.27 -1.24
CA VAL A 157 21.08 6.39 -1.68
C VAL A 157 20.14 5.57 -0.79
N TYR A 158 20.58 4.41 -0.29
CA TYR A 158 19.80 3.60 0.65
C TYR A 158 19.64 4.29 2.01
N ARG A 159 20.67 4.97 2.52
CA ARG A 159 20.55 5.78 3.75
C ARG A 159 19.50 6.87 3.60
N ARG A 160 19.55 7.65 2.52
CA ARG A 160 18.53 8.68 2.24
C ARG A 160 17.14 8.08 2.07
N ARG A 161 17.04 6.93 1.39
CA ARG A 161 15.77 6.20 1.24
C ARG A 161 15.20 5.79 2.58
N PHE A 162 15.99 5.18 3.45
CA PHE A 162 15.50 4.71 4.74
C PHE A 162 15.13 5.88 5.65
N ALA A 163 15.94 6.95 5.69
CA ALA A 163 15.56 8.17 6.38
C ALA A 163 14.21 8.73 5.87
N PHE A 164 13.99 8.77 4.56
CA PHE A 164 12.71 9.18 3.97
C PHE A 164 11.53 8.28 4.40
N LEU A 165 11.74 6.96 4.44
CA LEU A 165 10.72 6.01 4.90
C LEU A 165 10.48 6.11 6.42
N ASP A 166 11.51 6.39 7.20
CA ASP A 166 11.42 6.59 8.65
C ASP A 166 10.59 7.84 8.96
N THR A 167 10.87 8.96 8.30
CA THR A 167 10.06 10.18 8.43
C THR A 167 8.60 9.94 8.06
N ALA A 168 8.33 9.21 6.97
CA ALA A 168 6.96 8.87 6.59
C ALA A 168 6.26 8.00 7.65
N ASP A 169 6.96 7.04 8.25
CA ASP A 169 6.41 6.17 9.30
C ASP A 169 6.08 6.95 10.58
N GLU A 170 7.00 7.82 11.00
CA GLU A 170 6.83 8.71 12.15
C GLU A 170 5.66 9.67 11.97
N GLU A 171 5.54 10.31 10.80
CA GLU A 171 4.43 11.21 10.47
C GLU A 171 3.09 10.46 10.48
N VAL A 172 3.02 9.27 9.86
CA VAL A 172 1.80 8.45 9.88
C VAL A 172 1.43 8.07 11.31
N ALA A 173 2.38 7.59 12.10
CA ALA A 173 2.14 7.21 13.49
C ALA A 173 1.64 8.40 14.33
N ALA A 174 2.24 9.58 14.16
CA ALA A 174 1.83 10.80 14.86
C ALA A 174 0.40 11.22 14.47
N ARG A 175 0.07 11.26 13.18
CA ARG A 175 -1.26 11.64 12.69
C ARG A 175 -2.34 10.63 13.06
N MET A 176 -2.03 9.34 13.00
CA MET A 176 -2.98 8.30 13.43
C MET A 176 -3.28 8.39 14.92
N LYS A 177 -2.31 8.74 15.76
CA LYS A 177 -2.56 8.99 17.19
C LYS A 177 -3.50 10.18 17.43
N GLU A 178 -3.52 11.19 16.56
CA GLU A 178 -4.47 12.30 16.63
C GLU A 178 -5.87 11.86 16.23
N VAL A 179 -6.00 11.05 15.18
CA VAL A 179 -7.28 10.53 14.67
C VAL A 179 -7.92 9.51 15.62
N LEU A 180 -7.10 8.72 16.33
CA LEU A 180 -7.56 7.69 17.25
C LEU A 180 -7.79 8.19 18.68
N ARG A 181 -7.72 9.52 18.92
CA ARG A 181 -8.11 10.07 20.21
C ARG A 181 -9.63 9.92 20.41
N PRO A 182 -10.08 9.48 21.60
CA PRO A 182 -11.50 9.40 21.93
C PRO A 182 -12.22 10.74 21.84
#